data_AF-A0A1F9E908-F1
#
_entry.id   AF-A0A1F9E908-F1
#
_cell.length_a   1.000
_cell.length_b   1.000
_cell.length_c   1.000
_cell.angle_alpha   90.00
_cell.angle_beta   90.00
_cell.angle_gamma   90.00
#
_symmetry.space_group_name_H-M   'P 1'
#
loop_
_entity.id
_entity.type
_entity.pdbx_description
1 polymer ?
#
loop_
_entity_poly.entity_id
_entity_poly.type
_entity_poly.pdbx_seq_one_letter_code
_entity_poly.pdbx_strand_id
1 'polypeptide(L)'
;MRLFIIFCILFFNSSLNLCWGYSFKQKDCRELSLLIEKSLATRYKEDVEKINQAFSHIQRNIPALEDLIELKYQLQQWRKGLGLIKLQEPMRKLKMIPIKPSKWPFKKWAQISEFSEYDFKDEGVMFRGVFLKPGDMLLANLHTPGDSVYTVASDPRGYYSHYALFAILEENGKRFPSAIEIHEHGVRAVPLSIFLSRQFTTYTEVFRFHSVPKGWEPKINEESYKLIHETNAYDFYNLEESDRYLSCAGVGSCVYKRIGVEPISTKSGYSQHVFLNLNVLGLSMKSLLTPTDYMVDSRVKYVGVFDNDYFLENVTSEIITRKVRRLFYTMVIEPNQFPWLFKFNRWGITQIKNGTWLGSLFLWFEGFSRGNFPHGPTDAMALVEIVESETQKAVDKSKPEIALEIPKGLFSIHDLEENPKVQAIADKNITPIQAWFRN
;
A
#
# COMPACT_ATOMS: atom_id res chain seq x y z
N MET A 1 0.54 55.02 25.42
CA MET A 1 -0.34 53.87 25.71
C MET A 1 -0.70 53.16 24.40
N ARG A 2 0.32 52.60 23.75
CA ARG A 2 0.36 52.07 22.37
C ARG A 2 0.74 50.59 22.39
N LEU A 3 0.24 49.84 23.38
CA LEU A 3 0.58 48.43 23.60
C LEU A 3 -0.63 47.56 23.97
N PHE A 4 -1.85 48.09 23.79
CA PHE A 4 -3.10 47.34 24.06
C PHE A 4 -3.93 47.03 22.81
N ILE A 5 -3.54 47.55 21.64
CA ILE A 5 -4.23 47.27 20.35
C ILE A 5 -3.54 46.12 19.57
N ILE A 6 -2.32 45.74 19.95
CA ILE A 6 -1.58 44.64 19.32
C ILE A 6 -2.02 43.26 19.85
N PHE A 7 -2.71 43.19 21.00
CA PHE A 7 -3.13 41.93 21.61
C PHE A 7 -4.50 41.42 21.13
N CYS A 8 -5.33 42.26 20.49
CA CYS A 8 -6.66 41.86 20.00
C CYS A 8 -6.70 41.53 18.49
N ILE A 9 -5.58 41.66 17.76
CA ILE A 9 -5.49 41.32 16.33
C ILE A 9 -4.89 39.91 16.11
N LEU A 10 -4.36 39.26 17.16
CA LEU A 10 -3.74 37.94 17.08
C LEU A 10 -4.64 36.76 17.50
N PHE A 11 -5.92 36.99 17.81
CA PHE A 11 -6.85 35.92 18.23
C PHE A 11 -8.12 35.74 17.39
N PHE A 12 -8.19 36.38 16.20
CA PHE A 12 -9.34 36.24 15.29
C PHE A 12 -8.96 36.08 13.80
N ASN A 13 -7.81 35.45 13.52
CA ASN A 13 -7.42 35.06 12.15
C ASN A 13 -7.22 33.54 11.99
N SER A 14 -8.13 32.75 12.58
CA SER A 14 -8.27 31.30 12.33
C SER A 14 -9.37 30.98 11.30
N SER A 15 -9.79 31.96 10.51
CA SER A 15 -10.85 31.76 9.50
C SER A 15 -10.80 32.85 8.44
N LEU A 16 -9.74 32.87 7.61
CA LEU A 16 -9.69 33.56 6.30
C LEU A 16 -8.32 33.31 5.65
N ASN A 17 -8.13 32.10 5.13
CA ASN A 17 -7.31 31.85 3.94
C ASN A 17 -8.14 31.03 2.93
N LEU A 18 -9.42 31.41 2.82
CA LEU A 18 -10.24 31.22 1.64
C LEU A 18 -9.92 32.36 0.69
N CYS A 19 -9.69 32.00 -0.57
CA CYS A 19 -9.34 32.88 -1.70
C CYS A 19 -7.90 33.39 -1.67
N TRP A 20 -7.02 32.67 -2.37
CA TRP A 20 -6.09 33.13 -3.41
C TRP A 20 -4.95 32.11 -3.50
N GLY A 21 -5.28 31.05 -4.22
CA GLY A 21 -4.43 29.91 -4.49
C GLY A 21 -5.23 28.87 -5.27
N TYR A 22 -5.91 29.27 -6.35
CA TYR A 22 -6.30 28.33 -7.40
C TYR A 22 -5.01 27.79 -8.01
N SER A 23 -4.41 26.82 -7.33
CA SER A 23 -3.24 26.09 -7.76
C SER A 23 -3.63 25.40 -9.06
N PHE A 24 -2.87 25.63 -10.12
CA PHE A 24 -2.96 24.93 -11.40
C PHE A 24 -3.11 23.40 -11.25
N LYS A 25 -2.72 22.82 -10.09
CA LYS A 25 -2.74 21.39 -9.79
C LYS A 25 -4.14 20.83 -9.44
N GLN A 26 -5.01 21.63 -8.83
CA GLN A 26 -6.43 21.24 -8.63
C GLN A 26 -7.21 21.26 -9.94
N LYS A 27 -6.73 22.03 -10.93
CA LYS A 27 -7.35 22.11 -12.25
C LYS A 27 -7.24 20.79 -12.99
N ASP A 28 -6.08 20.13 -12.97
CA ASP A 28 -5.87 18.85 -13.69
C ASP A 28 -6.76 17.73 -13.15
N CYS A 29 -6.84 17.56 -11.82
CA CYS A 29 -7.74 16.58 -11.20
C CYS A 29 -9.21 16.89 -11.52
N ARG A 30 -9.62 18.15 -11.40
CA ARG A 30 -11.01 18.57 -11.69
C ARG A 30 -11.37 18.40 -13.16
N GLU A 31 -10.48 18.73 -14.09
CA GLU A 31 -10.68 18.54 -15.53
C GLU A 31 -10.83 17.06 -15.86
N LEU A 32 -10.03 16.20 -15.21
CA LEU A 32 -10.15 14.76 -15.37
C LEU A 32 -11.47 14.22 -14.78
N SER A 33 -11.88 14.66 -13.59
CA SER A 33 -13.18 14.31 -13.01
C SER A 33 -14.34 14.67 -13.95
N LEU A 34 -14.31 15.88 -14.54
CA LEU A 34 -15.31 16.30 -15.53
C LEU A 34 -15.27 15.45 -16.81
N LEU A 35 -14.08 15.02 -17.24
CA LEU A 35 -13.94 14.12 -18.39
C LEU A 35 -14.52 12.72 -18.08
N ILE A 36 -14.25 12.20 -16.88
CA ILE A 36 -14.81 10.92 -16.40
C ILE A 36 -16.33 10.99 -16.33
N GLU A 37 -16.89 12.06 -15.76
CA GLU A 37 -18.33 12.26 -15.64
C GLU A 37 -19.02 12.26 -17.01
N LYS A 38 -18.44 13.00 -17.98
CA LYS A 38 -18.92 13.02 -19.37
C LYS A 38 -18.86 11.63 -20.01
N SER A 39 -17.75 10.92 -19.84
CA SER A 39 -17.56 9.57 -20.37
C SER A 39 -18.54 8.56 -19.76
N LEU A 40 -18.85 8.66 -18.46
CA LEU A 40 -19.88 7.84 -17.81
C LEU A 40 -21.27 8.08 -18.38
N ALA A 41 -21.62 9.35 -18.65
CA ALA A 41 -22.92 9.72 -19.21
C ALA A 41 -23.13 9.15 -20.63
N THR A 42 -22.07 9.12 -21.44
CA THR A 42 -22.15 8.68 -22.85
C THR A 42 -21.74 7.22 -23.07
N ARG A 43 -21.07 6.61 -22.10
CA ARG A 43 -20.45 5.28 -22.17
C ARG A 43 -19.42 5.10 -23.29
N TYR A 44 -18.71 6.16 -23.68
CA TYR A 44 -17.72 6.07 -24.74
C TYR A 44 -16.43 5.37 -24.29
N LYS A 45 -16.17 4.20 -24.89
CA LYS A 45 -14.92 3.45 -24.70
C LYS A 45 -13.72 4.12 -25.38
N GLU A 46 -13.95 4.99 -26.36
CA GLU A 46 -12.91 5.72 -27.07
C GLU A 46 -12.20 6.75 -26.18
N ASP A 47 -12.84 7.20 -25.09
CA ASP A 47 -12.24 8.14 -24.12
C ASP A 47 -11.18 7.47 -23.21
N VAL A 48 -11.00 6.14 -23.27
CA VAL A 48 -10.12 5.41 -22.35
C VAL A 48 -8.66 5.85 -22.48
N GLU A 49 -8.15 5.97 -23.71
CA GLU A 49 -6.78 6.41 -23.94
C GLU A 49 -6.58 7.85 -23.46
N LYS A 50 -7.56 8.71 -23.71
CA LYS A 50 -7.55 10.12 -23.29
C LYS A 50 -7.56 10.27 -21.76
N ILE A 51 -8.40 9.51 -21.06
CA ILE A 51 -8.48 9.53 -19.59
C ILE A 51 -7.20 8.98 -18.97
N ASN A 52 -6.66 7.86 -19.49
CA ASN A 52 -5.39 7.31 -19.01
C ASN A 52 -4.22 8.28 -19.26
N GLN A 53 -4.18 8.92 -20.44
CA GLN A 53 -3.17 9.93 -20.75
C GLN A 53 -3.27 11.12 -19.82
N ALA A 54 -4.48 11.67 -19.61
CA ALA A 54 -4.69 12.77 -18.68
C ALA A 54 -4.25 12.41 -17.25
N PHE A 55 -4.61 11.20 -16.78
CA PHE A 55 -4.18 10.71 -15.47
C PHE A 55 -2.65 10.60 -15.35
N SER A 56 -1.96 10.22 -16.43
CA SER A 56 -0.50 10.13 -16.46
C SER A 56 0.22 11.47 -16.34
N HIS A 57 -0.46 12.58 -16.68
CA HIS A 57 0.10 13.93 -16.63
C HIS A 57 -0.11 14.64 -15.29
N ILE A 58 -0.88 14.04 -14.37
CA ILE A 58 -1.14 14.63 -13.06
C ILE A 58 0.13 14.68 -12.23
N GLN A 59 0.45 15.88 -11.71
CA GLN A 59 1.53 16.05 -10.75
C GLN A 59 1.13 15.48 -9.40
N ARG A 60 1.92 14.55 -8.87
CA ARG A 60 1.61 13.82 -7.64
C ARG A 60 2.43 14.35 -6.47
N ASN A 61 2.25 15.60 -6.09
CA ASN A 61 2.91 16.16 -4.90
C ASN A 61 2.02 16.04 -3.65
N ILE A 62 2.64 16.06 -2.46
CA ILE A 62 1.95 15.87 -1.16
C ILE A 62 0.69 16.73 -0.98
N PRO A 63 0.68 18.05 -1.27
CA PRO A 63 -0.51 18.88 -1.08
C PRO A 63 -1.75 18.46 -1.88
N ALA A 64 -1.61 17.62 -2.92
CA ALA A 64 -2.71 17.17 -3.77
C ALA A 64 -3.13 15.71 -3.48
N LEU A 65 -2.66 15.10 -2.39
CA LEU A 65 -2.88 13.68 -2.15
C LEU A 65 -4.36 13.30 -1.95
N GLU A 66 -5.14 14.13 -1.26
CA GLU A 66 -6.57 13.89 -1.08
C GLU A 66 -7.32 13.91 -2.42
N ASP A 67 -7.00 14.86 -3.30
CA ASP A 67 -7.54 14.93 -4.66
C ASP A 67 -7.19 13.68 -5.49
N LEU A 68 -5.98 13.14 -5.32
CA LEU A 68 -5.58 11.89 -5.97
C LEU A 68 -6.37 10.69 -5.44
N ILE A 69 -6.64 10.64 -4.14
CA ILE A 69 -7.38 9.54 -3.52
C ILE A 69 -8.84 9.56 -3.98
N GLU A 70 -9.46 10.74 -4.00
CA GLU A 70 -10.76 10.99 -4.62
C GLU A 70 -10.79 10.46 -6.07
N LEU A 71 -9.83 10.90 -6.88
CA LEU A 71 -9.72 10.53 -8.29
C LEU A 71 -9.49 9.01 -8.50
N LYS A 72 -8.76 8.33 -7.61
CA LYS A 72 -8.57 6.87 -7.61
C LYS A 72 -9.91 6.13 -7.60
N TYR A 73 -10.82 6.55 -6.74
CA TYR A 73 -12.12 5.89 -6.58
C TYR A 73 -13.07 6.25 -7.72
N GLN A 74 -13.02 7.49 -8.22
CA GLN A 74 -13.72 7.90 -9.43
C GLN A 74 -13.29 7.07 -10.66
N LEU A 75 -11.99 6.84 -10.83
CA LEU A 75 -11.47 6.00 -11.92
C LEU A 75 -11.90 4.54 -11.81
N GLN A 76 -11.84 3.94 -10.62
CA GLN A 76 -12.32 2.57 -10.41
C GLN A 76 -13.82 2.45 -10.73
N GLN A 77 -14.63 3.42 -10.28
CA GLN A 77 -16.06 3.44 -10.58
C GLN A 77 -16.33 3.57 -12.08
N TRP A 78 -15.60 4.46 -12.76
CA TRP A 78 -15.69 4.64 -14.21
C TRP A 78 -15.34 3.36 -14.98
N ARG A 79 -14.22 2.72 -14.64
CA ARG A 79 -13.79 1.45 -15.27
C ARG A 79 -14.81 0.34 -15.07
N LYS A 80 -15.41 0.25 -13.87
CA LYS A 80 -16.51 -0.67 -13.56
C LYS A 80 -17.75 -0.36 -14.40
N GLY A 81 -18.17 0.91 -14.46
CA GLY A 81 -19.37 1.34 -15.18
C GLY A 81 -19.32 1.10 -16.70
N LEU A 82 -18.13 1.22 -17.31
CA LEU A 82 -17.92 0.95 -18.73
C LEU A 82 -17.71 -0.55 -19.07
N GLY A 83 -17.62 -1.42 -18.07
CA GLY A 83 -17.27 -2.83 -18.27
C GLY A 83 -15.89 -3.00 -18.92
N LEU A 84 -14.96 -2.09 -18.65
CA LEU A 84 -13.60 -2.12 -19.21
C LEU A 84 -12.69 -3.13 -18.51
N ILE A 85 -13.17 -3.73 -17.42
CA ILE A 85 -12.41 -4.66 -16.62
C ILE A 85 -12.47 -6.05 -17.29
N LYS A 86 -11.61 -6.25 -18.30
CA LYS A 86 -11.26 -7.59 -18.78
C LYS A 86 -10.16 -8.16 -17.89
N LEU A 87 -10.53 -9.11 -17.04
CA LEU A 87 -9.60 -9.82 -16.17
C LEU A 87 -8.98 -10.96 -16.97
N GLN A 88 -7.65 -10.93 -17.11
CA GLN A 88 -6.88 -12.08 -17.55
C GLN A 88 -6.30 -12.72 -16.29
N GLU A 89 -7.01 -13.73 -15.79
CA GLU A 89 -6.52 -14.56 -14.68
C GLU A 89 -5.51 -15.58 -15.20
N PRO A 90 -4.48 -15.93 -14.40
CA PRO A 90 -3.59 -17.03 -14.77
C PRO A 90 -4.38 -18.33 -14.89
N MET A 91 -4.06 -19.15 -15.89
CA MET A 91 -4.65 -20.48 -16.03
C MET A 91 -4.24 -21.35 -14.84
N ARG A 92 -2.97 -21.28 -14.43
CA ARG A 92 -2.49 -21.95 -13.22
C ARG A 92 -2.63 -21.05 -12.00
N LYS A 93 -3.60 -21.38 -11.14
CA LYS A 93 -3.74 -20.76 -9.83
C LYS A 93 -2.74 -21.37 -8.85
N LEU A 94 -1.68 -20.64 -8.51
CA LEU A 94 -0.86 -20.98 -7.36
C LEU A 94 -1.47 -20.37 -6.11
N LYS A 95 -1.56 -21.15 -5.03
CA LYS A 95 -1.98 -20.67 -3.71
C LYS A 95 -0.86 -19.83 -3.08
N MET A 96 -0.71 -18.61 -3.57
CA MET A 96 0.14 -17.57 -3.01
C MET A 96 -0.76 -16.52 -2.39
N ILE A 97 -0.70 -16.37 -1.07
CA ILE A 97 -1.48 -15.40 -0.33
C ILE A 97 -0.56 -14.19 -0.06
N PRO A 98 -1.04 -12.95 -0.21
CA PRO A 98 -0.25 -11.77 0.15
C PRO A 98 0.21 -11.84 1.62
N ILE A 99 1.42 -11.34 1.91
CA ILE A 99 2.02 -11.27 3.26
C ILE A 99 2.34 -12.64 3.91
N LYS A 100 1.65 -13.72 3.51
CA LYS A 100 1.83 -15.09 4.04
C LYS A 100 2.84 -15.92 3.24
N PRO A 101 3.40 -17.00 3.81
CA PRO A 101 4.39 -17.84 3.17
C PRO A 101 3.76 -18.67 2.07
N SER A 102 4.59 -18.98 1.07
CA SER A 102 4.17 -19.76 -0.08
C SER A 102 4.97 -21.04 -0.19
N LYS A 103 4.30 -22.14 -0.54
CA LYS A 103 4.95 -23.42 -0.92
C LYS A 103 5.50 -23.40 -2.35
N TRP A 104 5.55 -22.22 -2.96
CA TRP A 104 5.99 -21.95 -4.33
C TRP A 104 7.16 -20.95 -4.31
N PRO A 105 8.39 -21.40 -3.95
CA PRO A 105 9.59 -20.61 -4.18
C PRO A 105 9.87 -20.48 -5.69
N PHE A 106 10.68 -19.49 -6.08
CA PHE A 106 11.04 -19.19 -7.47
C PHE A 106 11.42 -20.43 -8.28
N LYS A 107 12.41 -21.19 -7.81
CA LYS A 107 12.90 -22.41 -8.46
C LYS A 107 11.81 -23.46 -8.74
N LYS A 108 10.74 -23.48 -7.95
CA LYS A 108 9.64 -24.43 -8.11
C LYS A 108 8.62 -23.93 -9.13
N TRP A 109 8.18 -22.67 -9.04
CA TRP A 109 7.18 -22.17 -9.98
C TRP A 109 7.77 -21.83 -11.35
N ALA A 110 9.08 -21.54 -11.44
CA ALA A 110 9.78 -21.34 -12.71
C ALA A 110 9.82 -22.62 -13.58
N GLN A 111 9.47 -23.78 -13.03
CA GLN A 111 9.28 -25.02 -13.80
C GLN A 111 7.98 -25.04 -14.61
N ILE A 112 7.05 -24.10 -14.35
CA ILE A 112 5.75 -24.01 -15.02
C ILE A 112 5.87 -23.02 -16.20
N SER A 113 5.77 -23.52 -17.43
CA SER A 113 6.04 -22.73 -18.65
C SER A 113 5.13 -21.52 -18.81
N GLU A 114 3.87 -21.62 -18.37
CA GLU A 114 2.89 -20.53 -18.44
C GLU A 114 3.43 -19.21 -17.84
N PHE A 115 4.23 -19.28 -16.77
CA PHE A 115 4.79 -18.08 -16.14
C PHE A 115 5.96 -17.45 -16.90
N SER A 116 6.34 -18.01 -18.05
CA SER A 116 7.30 -17.43 -19.01
C SER A 116 6.65 -17.00 -20.33
N GLU A 117 5.35 -17.27 -20.52
CA GLU A 117 4.65 -17.02 -21.79
C GLU A 117 4.06 -15.61 -21.81
N TYR A 118 4.89 -14.62 -22.14
CA TYR A 118 4.51 -13.20 -22.27
C TYR A 118 4.90 -12.61 -23.62
N ASP A 119 4.22 -11.55 -24.04
CA ASP A 119 4.62 -10.71 -25.18
C ASP A 119 5.78 -9.80 -24.76
N PHE A 120 7.01 -10.29 -24.94
CA PHE A 120 8.24 -9.54 -24.67
C PHE A 120 8.49 -8.51 -25.77
N LYS A 121 8.73 -7.26 -25.35
CA LYS A 121 9.16 -6.16 -26.23
C LYS A 121 10.39 -5.51 -25.62
N ASP A 122 11.50 -5.56 -26.34
CA ASP A 122 12.83 -5.16 -25.83
C ASP A 122 13.13 -5.84 -24.48
N GLU A 123 13.50 -5.05 -23.46
CA GLU A 123 13.75 -5.47 -22.08
C GLU A 123 12.48 -5.60 -21.23
N GLY A 124 11.29 -5.41 -21.80
CA GLY A 124 10.03 -5.36 -21.06
C GLY A 124 8.99 -6.37 -21.54
N VAL A 125 7.79 -6.28 -20.94
CA VAL A 125 6.63 -7.10 -21.31
C VAL A 125 5.37 -6.24 -21.43
N MET A 126 4.54 -6.55 -22.42
CA MET A 126 3.19 -6.00 -22.49
C MET A 126 2.23 -6.91 -21.72
N PHE A 127 1.56 -6.38 -20.69
CA PHE A 127 0.60 -7.14 -19.91
C PHE A 127 -0.66 -6.31 -19.64
N ARG A 128 -1.83 -6.84 -20.03
CA ARG A 128 -3.16 -6.19 -19.91
C ARG A 128 -3.16 -4.70 -20.34
N GLY A 129 -2.41 -4.36 -21.40
CA GLY A 129 -2.33 -3.00 -21.96
C GLY A 129 -1.31 -2.07 -21.30
N VAL A 130 -0.53 -2.56 -20.33
CA VAL A 130 0.54 -1.81 -19.67
C VAL A 130 1.90 -2.40 -20.06
N PHE A 131 2.82 -1.55 -20.51
CA PHE A 131 4.18 -1.96 -20.84
C PHE A 131 5.11 -1.83 -19.64
N LEU A 132 5.47 -2.97 -19.06
CA LEU A 132 6.32 -3.08 -17.87
C LEU A 132 7.78 -3.25 -18.25
N LYS A 133 8.69 -2.62 -17.49
CA LYS A 133 10.14 -2.72 -17.63
C LYS A 133 10.79 -2.98 -16.27
N PRO A 134 11.86 -3.79 -16.18
CA PRO A 134 12.60 -3.98 -14.93
C PRO A 134 12.90 -2.64 -14.25
N GLY A 135 12.59 -2.57 -12.96
CA GLY A 135 12.68 -1.34 -12.17
C GLY A 135 11.40 -0.53 -12.13
N ASP A 136 10.30 -1.01 -12.71
CA ASP A 136 8.98 -0.44 -12.45
C ASP A 136 8.55 -0.74 -11.01
N MET A 137 7.94 0.27 -10.39
CA MET A 137 7.40 0.23 -9.04
C MET A 137 5.93 -0.15 -9.11
N LEU A 138 5.57 -1.27 -8.49
CA LEU A 138 4.19 -1.75 -8.40
C LEU A 138 3.64 -1.36 -7.03
N LEU A 139 2.85 -0.29 -6.99
CA LEU A 139 2.21 0.19 -5.76
C LEU A 139 0.80 -0.37 -5.69
N ALA A 140 0.54 -1.22 -4.70
CA ALA A 140 -0.63 -2.10 -4.69
C ALA A 140 -1.47 -1.97 -3.42
N ASN A 141 -2.79 -2.10 -3.61
CA ASN A 141 -3.71 -2.54 -2.57
C ASN A 141 -3.82 -4.07 -2.69
N LEU A 142 -3.50 -4.78 -1.61
CA LEU A 142 -3.56 -6.25 -1.58
C LEU A 142 -5.00 -6.73 -1.39
N HIS A 143 -5.32 -7.91 -1.89
CA HIS A 143 -6.58 -8.61 -1.63
C HIS A 143 -6.56 -9.36 -0.28
N THR A 144 -6.05 -8.66 0.72
CA THR A 144 -6.08 -9.00 2.15
C THR A 144 -6.14 -7.68 2.90
N PRO A 145 -7.35 -7.10 3.08
CA PRO A 145 -7.47 -5.87 3.83
C PRO A 145 -7.00 -6.07 5.29
N GLY A 146 -6.37 -5.04 5.86
CA GLY A 146 -5.74 -5.09 7.18
C GLY A 146 -4.25 -4.79 7.18
N ASP A 147 -3.57 -4.93 6.04
CA ASP A 147 -2.17 -4.50 5.89
C ASP A 147 -2.03 -3.01 6.23
N SER A 148 -0.82 -2.60 6.62
CA SER A 148 -0.45 -1.20 6.81
C SER A 148 -0.93 -0.52 8.11
N VAL A 149 -1.29 -1.24 9.18
CA VAL A 149 -1.75 -0.61 10.46
C VAL A 149 -0.85 0.54 10.95
N TYR A 150 0.47 0.42 10.79
CA TYR A 150 1.41 1.49 11.15
C TYR A 150 1.48 2.60 10.11
N THR A 151 1.54 2.29 8.82
CA THR A 151 1.51 3.28 7.72
C THR A 151 0.15 3.97 7.57
N VAL A 152 -0.93 3.39 8.08
CA VAL A 152 -2.27 3.99 8.13
C VAL A 152 -2.30 5.24 9.00
N ALA A 153 -1.40 5.35 9.98
CA ALA A 153 -1.30 6.50 10.86
C ALA A 153 -0.23 7.53 10.40
N SER A 154 0.46 7.31 9.27
CA SER A 154 1.50 8.23 8.79
C SER A 154 0.94 9.41 7.99
N ASP A 155 1.60 10.56 8.03
CA ASP A 155 1.42 11.71 7.15
C ASP A 155 2.61 11.80 6.17
N PRO A 156 2.39 11.93 4.84
CA PRO A 156 1.09 11.91 4.19
C PRO A 156 0.41 10.54 4.28
N ARG A 157 -0.92 10.52 4.08
CA ARG A 157 -1.73 9.30 4.21
C ARG A 157 -1.22 8.19 3.27
N GLY A 158 -1.30 6.95 3.72
CA GLY A 158 -1.06 5.78 2.86
C GLY A 158 -2.06 5.76 1.69
N TYR A 159 -1.56 5.78 0.46
CA TYR A 159 -2.38 5.63 -0.76
C TYR A 159 -2.45 4.16 -1.21
N TYR A 160 -1.40 3.39 -0.90
CA TYR A 160 -1.26 1.97 -1.19
C TYR A 160 -0.81 1.24 0.08
N SER A 161 -1.22 -0.02 0.21
CA SER A 161 -0.81 -0.84 1.36
C SER A 161 0.52 -1.54 1.14
N HIS A 162 0.95 -1.70 -0.12
CA HIS A 162 2.08 -2.55 -0.46
C HIS A 162 2.91 -2.02 -1.63
N TYR A 163 4.17 -2.45 -1.66
CA TYR A 163 5.13 -2.17 -2.72
C TYR A 163 5.73 -3.48 -3.23
N ALA A 164 5.85 -3.60 -4.55
CA ALA A 164 6.70 -4.60 -5.19
C ALA A 164 7.54 -3.96 -6.31
N LEU A 165 8.69 -4.56 -6.59
CA LEU A 165 9.55 -4.18 -7.70
C LEU A 165 9.33 -5.14 -8.88
N PHE A 166 9.09 -4.63 -10.07
CA PHE A 166 9.02 -5.47 -11.26
C PHE A 166 10.42 -5.85 -11.75
N ALA A 167 10.65 -7.13 -11.99
CA ALA A 167 11.86 -7.68 -12.57
C ALA A 167 11.54 -8.82 -13.55
N ILE A 168 12.46 -9.12 -14.46
CA ILE A 168 12.39 -10.29 -15.34
C ILE A 168 13.53 -11.22 -14.94
N LEU A 169 13.19 -12.28 -14.21
CA LEU A 169 14.16 -13.24 -13.70
C LEU A 169 14.45 -14.30 -14.75
N GLU A 170 15.66 -14.84 -14.76
CA GLU A 170 16.05 -15.91 -15.68
C GLU A 170 16.31 -17.21 -14.93
N GLU A 171 15.77 -18.31 -15.46
CA GLU A 171 15.96 -19.66 -14.91
C GLU A 171 15.88 -20.66 -16.06
N ASN A 172 16.87 -21.55 -16.19
CA ASN A 172 16.93 -22.56 -17.26
C ASN A 172 16.71 -21.98 -18.68
N GLY A 173 17.29 -20.82 -18.98
CA GLY A 173 17.22 -20.16 -20.29
C GLY A 173 15.85 -19.55 -20.63
N LYS A 174 14.93 -19.46 -19.66
CA LYS A 174 13.63 -18.81 -19.80
C LYS A 174 13.56 -17.55 -18.96
N ARG A 175 12.75 -16.59 -19.42
CA ARG A 175 12.51 -15.29 -18.77
C ARG A 175 11.16 -15.32 -18.05
N PHE A 176 11.15 -14.89 -16.80
CA PHE A 176 9.99 -14.94 -15.90
C PHE A 176 9.68 -13.53 -15.35
N PRO A 177 8.72 -12.82 -15.95
CA PRO A 177 8.21 -11.57 -15.41
C PRO A 177 7.66 -11.78 -14.00
N SER A 178 8.20 -11.03 -13.05
CA SER A 178 8.01 -11.25 -11.61
C SER A 178 7.80 -9.94 -10.88
N ALA A 179 6.96 -9.98 -9.86
CA ALA A 179 6.93 -8.98 -8.80
C ALA A 179 7.82 -9.46 -7.65
N ILE A 180 8.81 -8.65 -7.29
CA ILE A 180 9.72 -8.88 -6.17
C ILE A 180 9.15 -8.12 -4.97
N GLU A 181 8.77 -8.87 -3.95
CA GLU A 181 8.09 -8.34 -2.77
C GLU A 181 8.59 -9.03 -1.51
N ILE A 182 8.25 -8.48 -0.35
CA ILE A 182 8.55 -9.09 0.94
C ILE A 182 7.27 -9.48 1.65
N HIS A 183 7.31 -10.69 2.18
CA HIS A 183 6.25 -11.25 3.01
C HIS A 183 6.84 -11.67 4.37
N GLU A 184 6.02 -12.27 5.23
CA GLU A 184 6.45 -12.57 6.60
C GLU A 184 7.77 -13.37 6.73
N HIS A 185 8.11 -14.25 5.78
CA HIS A 185 9.37 -15.04 5.82
C HIS A 185 10.54 -14.45 5.02
N GLY A 186 10.40 -13.24 4.46
CA GLY A 186 11.45 -12.58 3.68
C GLY A 186 11.06 -12.26 2.24
N VAL A 187 12.07 -11.90 1.43
CA VAL A 187 11.87 -11.46 0.05
C VAL A 187 11.60 -12.67 -0.85
N ARG A 188 10.66 -12.51 -1.79
CA ARG A 188 10.32 -13.54 -2.78
C ARG A 188 10.00 -12.95 -4.14
N ALA A 189 10.05 -13.81 -5.15
CA ALA A 189 9.49 -13.55 -6.47
C ALA A 189 8.09 -14.19 -6.59
N VAL A 190 7.12 -13.38 -7.01
CA VAL A 190 5.76 -13.79 -7.37
C VAL A 190 5.60 -13.65 -8.89
N PRO A 191 5.04 -14.65 -9.61
CA PRO A 191 4.77 -14.50 -11.04
C PRO A 191 3.89 -13.28 -11.30
N LEU A 192 4.22 -12.49 -12.33
CA LEU A 192 3.50 -11.23 -12.63
C LEU A 192 1.99 -11.44 -12.73
N SER A 193 1.56 -12.48 -13.47
CA SER A 193 0.14 -12.83 -13.64
C SER A 193 -0.56 -13.18 -12.34
N ILE A 194 0.15 -13.74 -11.35
CA ILE A 194 -0.40 -14.03 -10.02
C ILE A 194 -0.45 -12.77 -9.18
N PHE A 195 0.62 -11.98 -9.13
CA PHE A 195 0.65 -10.75 -8.34
C PHE A 195 -0.45 -9.78 -8.78
N LEU A 196 -0.69 -9.65 -10.09
CA LEU A 196 -1.70 -8.77 -10.65
C LEU A 196 -3.10 -9.41 -10.82
N SER A 197 -3.31 -10.62 -10.29
CA SER A 197 -4.61 -11.30 -10.33
C SER A 197 -5.50 -10.95 -9.15
N ARG A 198 -6.80 -11.27 -9.28
CA ARG A 198 -7.79 -11.05 -8.23
C ARG A 198 -7.52 -11.78 -6.92
N GLN A 199 -6.71 -12.84 -6.92
CA GLN A 199 -6.37 -13.56 -5.69
C GLN A 199 -5.30 -12.83 -4.87
N PHE A 200 -4.61 -11.85 -5.44
CA PHE A 200 -3.45 -11.24 -4.80
C PHE A 200 -3.60 -9.72 -4.60
N THR A 201 -4.01 -8.98 -5.64
CA THR A 201 -4.19 -7.52 -5.56
C THR A 201 -5.61 -7.11 -5.91
N THR A 202 -6.11 -6.06 -5.25
CA THR A 202 -7.38 -5.42 -5.60
C THR A 202 -7.18 -4.30 -6.63
N TYR A 203 -6.06 -3.59 -6.53
CA TYR A 203 -5.73 -2.44 -7.38
C TYR A 203 -4.23 -2.17 -7.34
N THR A 204 -3.59 -1.95 -8.49
CA THR A 204 -2.15 -1.66 -8.58
C THR A 204 -1.89 -0.53 -9.57
N GLU A 205 -1.15 0.49 -9.15
CA GLU A 205 -0.59 1.51 -10.06
C GLU A 205 0.90 1.25 -10.29
N VAL A 206 1.35 1.52 -11.51
CA VAL A 206 2.73 1.32 -11.94
C VAL A 206 3.41 2.66 -12.09
N PHE A 207 4.59 2.80 -11.49
CA PHE A 207 5.45 3.98 -11.61
C PHE A 207 6.82 3.61 -12.15
N ARG A 208 7.46 4.55 -12.84
CA ARG A 208 8.79 4.39 -13.43
C ARG A 208 9.58 5.67 -13.28
N PHE A 209 10.88 5.59 -13.05
CA PHE A 209 11.76 6.75 -13.14
C PHE A 209 11.70 7.42 -14.53
N HIS A 210 11.72 8.76 -14.58
CA HIS A 210 11.72 9.53 -15.83
C HIS A 210 12.94 9.21 -16.69
N SER A 211 14.10 9.10 -16.04
CA SER A 211 15.39 8.84 -16.65
C SER A 211 16.15 7.83 -15.80
N VAL A 212 16.72 6.83 -16.47
CA VAL A 212 17.53 5.78 -15.85
C VAL A 212 18.81 5.60 -16.66
N PRO A 213 19.93 5.21 -16.03
CA PRO A 213 21.17 4.94 -16.76
C PRO A 213 20.97 3.86 -17.82
N LYS A 214 21.73 3.92 -18.91
CA LYS A 214 21.73 2.87 -19.93
C LYS A 214 22.18 1.54 -19.31
N GLY A 215 21.44 0.46 -19.58
CA GLY A 215 21.76 -0.87 -19.08
C GLY A 215 21.44 -1.08 -17.60
N TRP A 216 20.52 -0.29 -17.03
CA TRP A 216 20.08 -0.52 -15.65
C TRP A 216 19.14 -1.73 -15.52
N GLU A 217 18.37 -2.09 -16.56
CA GLU A 217 17.39 -3.18 -16.49
C GLU A 217 18.04 -4.54 -16.15
N PRO A 218 19.16 -4.94 -16.80
CA PRO A 218 19.86 -6.17 -16.42
C PRO A 218 20.38 -6.15 -14.97
N LYS A 219 20.82 -4.98 -14.47
CA LYS A 219 21.28 -4.84 -13.08
C LYS A 219 20.13 -4.99 -12.08
N ILE A 220 18.96 -4.44 -12.39
CA ILE A 220 17.75 -4.66 -11.59
C ILE A 220 17.43 -6.15 -11.51
N ASN A 221 17.46 -6.85 -12.65
CA ASN A 221 17.17 -8.29 -12.68
C ASN A 221 18.19 -9.09 -11.88
N GLU A 222 19.48 -8.77 -12.02
CA GLU A 222 20.57 -9.42 -11.27
C GLU A 222 20.44 -9.22 -9.76
N GLU A 223 20.27 -7.97 -9.31
CA GLU A 223 20.14 -7.68 -7.87
C GLU A 223 18.84 -8.22 -7.28
N SER A 224 17.75 -8.21 -8.05
CA SER A 224 16.50 -8.85 -7.66
C SER A 224 16.66 -10.36 -7.48
N TYR A 225 17.38 -11.01 -8.40
CA TYR A 225 17.67 -12.44 -8.33
C TYR A 225 18.52 -12.79 -7.10
N LYS A 226 19.55 -11.98 -6.79
CA LYS A 226 20.35 -12.13 -5.57
C LYS A 226 19.48 -11.98 -4.33
N LEU A 227 18.67 -10.93 -4.27
CA LEU A 227 17.87 -10.60 -3.09
C LEU A 227 16.86 -11.69 -2.74
N ILE A 228 16.17 -12.30 -3.72
CA ILE A 228 15.23 -13.41 -3.44
C ILE A 228 15.91 -14.70 -2.93
N HIS A 229 17.24 -14.78 -2.98
CA HIS A 229 18.04 -15.89 -2.46
C HIS A 229 18.76 -15.54 -1.15
N GLU A 230 18.70 -14.28 -0.72
CA GLU A 230 19.23 -13.85 0.57
C GLU A 230 18.26 -14.20 1.71
N THR A 231 18.80 -14.31 2.92
CA THR A 231 17.97 -14.43 4.12
C THR A 231 17.64 -13.04 4.64
N ASN A 232 16.47 -12.53 4.25
CA ASN A 232 15.94 -11.28 4.76
C ASN A 232 14.82 -11.55 5.78
N ALA A 233 14.54 -10.57 6.65
CA ALA A 233 13.37 -10.57 7.51
C ALA A 233 12.60 -9.27 7.36
N TYR A 234 11.30 -9.30 7.67
CA TYR A 234 10.48 -8.10 7.68
C TYR A 234 10.90 -7.16 8.82
N ASP A 235 11.04 -5.86 8.53
CA ASP A 235 11.45 -4.84 9.51
C ASP A 235 10.26 -4.00 10.00
N PHE A 236 9.82 -4.27 11.22
CA PHE A 236 8.86 -3.42 11.93
C PHE A 236 9.49 -2.13 12.48
N TYR A 237 10.82 -2.07 12.61
CA TYR A 237 11.48 -0.82 12.99
C TYR A 237 11.65 0.14 11.81
N ASN A 238 11.36 -0.27 10.57
CA ASN A 238 11.52 0.52 9.33
C ASN A 238 12.74 1.46 9.34
N LEU A 239 13.89 1.00 9.86
CA LEU A 239 15.08 1.85 10.00
C LEU A 239 15.89 1.90 8.72
N GLU A 240 15.71 0.91 7.83
CA GLU A 240 16.47 0.74 6.58
C GLU A 240 18.00 0.73 6.80
N GLU A 241 18.45 0.37 8.00
CA GLU A 241 19.86 0.36 8.39
C GLU A 241 20.66 -0.78 7.75
N SER A 242 19.97 -1.83 7.31
CA SER A 242 20.60 -3.00 6.71
C SER A 242 19.74 -3.60 5.61
N ASP A 243 20.40 -4.17 4.60
CA ASP A 243 19.71 -4.91 3.53
C ASP A 243 19.07 -6.22 4.04
N ARG A 244 19.39 -6.65 5.26
CA ARG A 244 18.81 -7.85 5.89
C ARG A 244 17.39 -7.63 6.38
N TYR A 245 17.08 -6.44 6.87
CA TYR A 245 15.79 -6.11 7.47
C TYR A 245 15.09 -5.09 6.57
N LEU A 246 14.02 -5.54 5.90
CA LEU A 246 13.36 -4.75 4.87
C LEU A 246 11.88 -4.60 5.18
N SER A 247 11.32 -3.43 4.88
CA SER A 247 9.88 -3.24 4.71
C SER A 247 9.50 -3.50 3.25
N CYS A 248 8.20 -3.51 2.92
CA CYS A 248 7.78 -3.65 1.52
C CYS A 248 8.36 -2.53 0.65
N ALA A 249 8.33 -1.29 1.12
CA ALA A 249 8.95 -0.15 0.46
C ALA A 249 10.49 -0.29 0.39
N GLY A 250 11.11 -0.83 1.44
CA GLY A 250 12.54 -1.06 1.53
C GLY A 250 13.09 -2.04 0.47
N VAL A 251 12.28 -2.96 -0.06
CA VAL A 251 12.70 -3.88 -1.14
C VAL A 251 13.18 -3.10 -2.37
N GLY A 252 12.39 -2.12 -2.82
CA GLY A 252 12.78 -1.27 -3.95
C GLY A 252 14.00 -0.43 -3.63
N SER A 253 14.00 0.23 -2.47
CA SER A 253 15.10 1.07 -1.99
C SER A 253 16.43 0.31 -1.98
N CYS A 254 16.43 -0.92 -1.45
CA CYS A 254 17.56 -1.82 -1.41
C CYS A 254 18.13 -2.10 -2.81
N VAL A 255 17.29 -2.54 -3.74
CA VAL A 255 17.73 -2.87 -5.11
C VAL A 255 18.26 -1.62 -5.83
N TYR A 256 17.56 -0.49 -5.74
CA TYR A 256 18.01 0.77 -6.35
C TYR A 256 19.36 1.23 -5.81
N LYS A 257 19.54 1.18 -4.47
CA LYS A 257 20.80 1.54 -3.83
C LYS A 257 21.95 0.65 -4.29
N ARG A 258 21.74 -0.67 -4.39
CA ARG A 258 22.75 -1.63 -4.85
C ARG A 258 23.23 -1.39 -6.28
N ILE A 259 22.35 -0.87 -7.15
CA ILE A 259 22.72 -0.52 -8.53
C ILE A 259 23.20 0.93 -8.69
N GLY A 260 23.36 1.68 -7.59
CA GLY A 260 23.87 3.05 -7.58
C GLY A 260 22.83 4.13 -7.91
N VAL A 261 21.54 3.83 -7.78
CA VAL A 261 20.45 4.81 -7.87
C VAL A 261 20.22 5.43 -6.50
N GLU A 262 20.11 6.75 -6.44
CA GLU A 262 19.82 7.45 -5.20
C GLU A 262 18.47 7.02 -4.62
N PRO A 263 18.40 6.68 -3.31
CA PRO A 263 17.17 6.28 -2.65
C PRO A 263 16.03 7.30 -2.83
N ILE A 264 14.79 6.83 -2.72
CA ILE A 264 13.63 7.72 -2.62
C ILE A 264 13.65 8.39 -1.25
N SER A 265 13.45 9.70 -1.24
CA SER A 265 13.42 10.45 0.00
C SER A 265 12.18 10.07 0.79
N THR A 266 12.39 9.63 2.03
CA THR A 266 11.32 9.44 3.00
C THR A 266 10.63 10.77 3.29
N LYS A 267 9.35 10.88 2.94
CA LYS A 267 8.51 12.05 3.25
C LYS A 267 7.43 11.72 4.26
N SER A 268 7.16 10.43 4.46
CA SER A 268 6.16 9.94 5.40
C SER A 268 6.69 9.88 6.82
N GLY A 269 5.86 10.29 7.77
CA GLY A 269 6.17 10.27 9.20
C GLY A 269 4.95 10.38 10.08
N TYR A 270 5.15 10.49 11.38
CA TYR A 270 4.06 10.53 12.35
C TYR A 270 3.93 11.90 12.99
N SER A 271 2.69 12.35 13.20
CA SER A 271 2.43 13.48 14.09
C SER A 271 2.91 13.16 15.51
N GLN A 272 3.19 14.19 16.32
CA GLN A 272 3.67 13.99 17.69
C GLN A 272 2.74 13.09 18.53
N HIS A 273 1.42 13.25 18.37
CA HIS A 273 0.43 12.46 19.10
C HIS A 273 0.44 10.98 18.68
N VAL A 274 0.44 10.73 17.37
CA VAL A 274 0.54 9.37 16.81
C VAL A 274 1.85 8.72 17.24
N PHE A 275 2.96 9.45 17.19
CA PHE A 275 4.25 8.97 17.65
C PHE A 275 4.22 8.51 19.10
N LEU A 276 3.59 9.29 20.00
CA LEU A 276 3.44 8.90 21.41
C LEU A 276 2.63 7.62 21.56
N ASN A 277 1.55 7.47 20.80
CA ASN A 277 0.75 6.24 20.77
C ASN A 277 1.57 5.02 20.28
N LEU A 278 2.30 5.16 19.18
CA LEU A 278 3.11 4.08 18.63
C LEU A 278 4.30 3.72 19.52
N ASN A 279 4.85 4.69 20.26
CA ASN A 279 5.92 4.46 21.22
C ASN A 279 5.50 3.57 22.39
N VAL A 280 4.20 3.53 22.75
CA VAL A 280 3.66 2.56 23.72
C VAL A 280 3.88 1.12 23.26
N LEU A 281 3.92 0.87 21.95
CA LEU A 281 4.21 -0.43 21.34
C LEU A 281 5.71 -0.66 21.10
N GLY A 282 6.56 0.29 21.52
CA GLY A 282 8.00 0.28 21.33
C GLY A 282 8.49 0.78 19.96
N LEU A 283 7.60 1.35 19.14
CA LEU A 283 7.97 1.96 17.85
C LEU A 283 8.48 3.38 18.08
N SER A 284 9.77 3.60 17.84
CA SER A 284 10.45 4.88 18.08
C SER A 284 10.77 5.68 16.80
N MET A 285 10.23 5.25 15.66
CA MET A 285 10.40 5.92 14.37
C MET A 285 9.56 7.19 14.26
N LYS A 286 10.17 8.29 13.78
CA LYS A 286 9.45 9.53 13.44
C LYS A 286 9.07 9.59 11.96
N SER A 287 9.85 8.93 11.12
CA SER A 287 9.68 8.85 9.66
C SER A 287 9.85 7.40 9.22
N LEU A 288 9.18 7.02 8.14
CA LEU A 288 9.27 5.69 7.55
C LEU A 288 9.03 5.79 6.05
N LEU A 289 9.78 5.03 5.26
CA LEU A 289 9.57 4.98 3.82
C LEU A 289 8.27 4.21 3.54
N THR A 290 7.33 4.84 2.84
CA THR A 290 6.05 4.20 2.47
C THR A 290 5.89 4.09 0.96
N PRO A 291 4.99 3.21 0.47
CA PRO A 291 4.60 3.22 -0.94
C PRO A 291 4.16 4.60 -1.44
N THR A 292 3.54 5.43 -0.59
CA THR A 292 3.15 6.81 -0.96
C THR A 292 4.36 7.66 -1.32
N ASP A 293 5.50 7.50 -0.64
CA ASP A 293 6.72 8.26 -0.92
C ASP A 293 7.23 8.04 -2.34
N TYR A 294 7.12 6.80 -2.85
CA TYR A 294 7.44 6.45 -4.24
C TYR A 294 6.53 7.20 -5.20
N MET A 295 5.22 7.19 -4.97
CA MET A 295 4.24 7.85 -5.85
C MET A 295 4.49 9.36 -5.97
N VAL A 296 4.93 9.99 -4.87
CA VAL A 296 5.12 11.45 -4.82
C VAL A 296 6.55 11.92 -5.06
N ASP A 297 7.45 11.01 -5.47
CA ASP A 297 8.80 11.37 -5.90
C ASP A 297 8.75 12.04 -7.29
N SER A 298 9.37 13.21 -7.42
CA SER A 298 9.36 13.96 -8.68
C SER A 298 10.16 13.30 -9.79
N ARG A 299 10.98 12.29 -9.47
CA ARG A 299 11.76 11.52 -10.43
C ARG A 299 10.94 10.43 -11.09
N VAL A 300 9.73 10.13 -10.61
CA VAL A 300 8.90 9.06 -11.16
C VAL A 300 7.71 9.60 -11.93
N LYS A 301 7.27 8.81 -12.92
CA LYS A 301 6.04 9.02 -13.68
C LYS A 301 5.12 7.81 -13.55
N TYR A 302 3.84 8.09 -13.65
CA TYR A 302 2.81 7.06 -13.80
C TYR A 302 2.95 6.36 -15.17
N VAL A 303 2.78 5.03 -15.18
CA VAL A 303 2.88 4.18 -16.37
C VAL A 303 1.55 3.53 -16.71
N GLY A 304 0.79 3.09 -15.71
CA GLY A 304 -0.46 2.37 -15.93
C GLY A 304 -1.09 1.83 -14.66
N VAL A 305 -2.23 1.16 -14.80
CA VAL A 305 -3.01 0.61 -13.69
C VAL A 305 -3.56 -0.77 -14.03
N PHE A 306 -3.54 -1.64 -13.03
CA PHE A 306 -4.24 -2.91 -13.00
C PHE A 306 -5.37 -2.83 -11.98
N ASP A 307 -6.61 -2.86 -12.47
CA ASP A 307 -7.82 -2.86 -11.65
C ASP A 307 -8.46 -4.26 -11.70
N ASN A 308 -8.71 -4.84 -10.53
CA ASN A 308 -9.18 -6.21 -10.37
C ASN A 308 -10.67 -6.29 -9.96
N ASP A 309 -11.45 -5.22 -10.17
CA ASP A 309 -12.89 -5.16 -9.93
C ASP A 309 -13.28 -5.41 -8.46
N TYR A 310 -12.52 -4.78 -7.56
CA TYR A 310 -12.76 -4.78 -6.11
C TYR A 310 -13.21 -3.41 -5.61
N PHE A 311 -13.85 -2.61 -6.46
CA PHE A 311 -14.25 -1.24 -6.17
C PHE A 311 -14.97 -1.09 -4.81
N LEU A 312 -15.99 -1.92 -4.54
CA LEU A 312 -16.74 -1.86 -3.28
C LEU A 312 -15.87 -2.21 -2.07
N GLU A 313 -14.96 -3.17 -2.21
CA GLU A 313 -14.05 -3.57 -1.15
C GLU A 313 -13.04 -2.46 -0.85
N ASN A 314 -12.46 -1.86 -1.89
CA ASN A 314 -11.52 -0.75 -1.77
C ASN A 314 -12.19 0.48 -1.11
N VAL A 315 -13.41 0.83 -1.52
CA VAL A 315 -14.19 1.94 -0.90
C VAL A 315 -14.46 1.65 0.58
N THR A 316 -14.91 0.44 0.91
CA THR A 316 -15.21 0.07 2.29
C THR A 316 -13.94 0.06 3.15
N SER A 317 -12.84 -0.47 2.61
CA SER A 317 -11.53 -0.50 3.26
C SER A 317 -11.02 0.90 3.55
N GLU A 318 -11.15 1.85 2.61
CA GLU A 318 -10.80 3.26 2.84
C GLU A 318 -11.54 3.86 4.02
N ILE A 319 -12.87 3.72 4.04
CA ILE A 319 -13.73 4.30 5.08
C ILE A 319 -13.35 3.76 6.46
N ILE A 320 -13.19 2.43 6.58
CA ILE A 320 -12.80 1.80 7.84
C ILE A 320 -11.39 2.21 8.26
N THR A 321 -10.45 2.25 7.32
CA THR A 321 -9.07 2.64 7.57
C THR A 321 -8.96 4.09 8.04
N ARG A 322 -9.74 5.02 7.48
CA ARG A 322 -9.81 6.41 7.96
C ARG A 322 -10.35 6.51 9.38
N LYS A 323 -11.34 5.71 9.72
CA LYS A 323 -11.86 5.64 11.10
C LYS A 323 -10.81 5.10 12.07
N VAL A 324 -10.12 4.01 11.72
CA VAL A 324 -9.02 3.47 12.52
C VAL A 324 -7.90 4.52 12.68
N ARG A 325 -7.51 5.18 11.59
CA ARG A 325 -6.54 6.29 11.63
C ARG A 325 -6.98 7.37 12.62
N ARG A 326 -8.25 7.80 12.59
CA ARG A 326 -8.75 8.83 13.50
C ARG A 326 -8.54 8.46 14.98
N LEU A 327 -8.71 7.19 15.34
CA LEU A 327 -8.42 6.71 16.71
C LEU A 327 -6.97 7.00 17.13
N PHE A 328 -6.00 6.74 16.26
CA PHE A 328 -4.58 7.04 16.54
C PHE A 328 -4.29 8.53 16.69
N TYR A 329 -5.07 9.41 16.06
CA TYR A 329 -4.89 10.87 16.12
C TYR A 329 -5.65 11.54 17.26
N THR A 330 -6.78 10.98 17.70
CA THR A 330 -7.67 11.65 18.65
C THR A 330 -7.76 10.98 20.00
N MET A 331 -7.26 9.76 20.14
CA MET A 331 -7.34 8.97 21.37
C MET A 331 -5.95 8.44 21.77
N VAL A 332 -5.84 7.84 22.96
CA VAL A 332 -4.61 7.26 23.49
C VAL A 332 -4.72 5.74 23.56
N ILE A 333 -3.73 5.02 23.08
CA ILE A 333 -3.69 3.55 23.14
C ILE A 333 -3.61 3.07 24.60
N GLU A 334 -4.42 2.07 24.94
CA GLU A 334 -4.41 1.38 26.24
C GLU A 334 -4.05 -0.10 26.09
N PRO A 335 -2.78 -0.50 26.30
CA PRO A 335 -2.36 -1.89 26.14
C PRO A 335 -3.08 -2.88 27.05
N ASN A 336 -3.63 -2.41 28.17
CA ASN A 336 -4.42 -3.23 29.10
C ASN A 336 -5.77 -3.67 28.51
N GLN A 337 -6.28 -2.95 27.51
CA GLN A 337 -7.53 -3.25 26.81
C GLN A 337 -7.32 -4.18 25.60
N PHE A 338 -6.07 -4.48 25.23
CA PHE A 338 -5.79 -5.42 24.14
C PHE A 338 -6.32 -6.82 24.47
N PRO A 339 -6.79 -7.57 23.45
CA PRO A 339 -7.35 -8.89 23.66
C PRO A 339 -6.31 -9.85 24.24
N TRP A 340 -6.76 -10.94 24.89
CA TRP A 340 -5.86 -11.92 25.50
C TRP A 340 -4.82 -12.48 24.51
N LEU A 341 -5.18 -12.57 23.21
CA LEU A 341 -4.30 -13.04 22.15
C LEU A 341 -3.03 -12.19 22.03
N PHE A 342 -3.09 -10.88 22.31
CA PHE A 342 -1.91 -10.02 22.37
C PHE A 342 -0.92 -10.50 23.42
N LYS A 343 -1.40 -10.83 24.63
CA LYS A 343 -0.53 -11.33 25.72
C LYS A 343 0.11 -12.66 25.35
N PHE A 344 -0.64 -13.54 24.68
CA PHE A 344 -0.14 -14.82 24.18
C PHE A 344 0.95 -14.62 23.12
N ASN A 345 0.68 -13.81 22.09
CA ASN A 345 1.63 -13.49 21.02
C ASN A 345 2.91 -12.84 21.59
N ARG A 346 2.74 -11.87 22.49
CA ARG A 346 3.86 -11.19 23.19
C ARG A 346 4.74 -12.18 23.93
N TRP A 347 4.13 -13.12 24.66
CA TRP A 347 4.86 -14.17 25.37
C TRP A 347 5.62 -15.08 24.40
N GLY A 348 4.98 -15.53 23.31
CA GLY A 348 5.59 -16.36 22.28
C GLY A 348 6.80 -15.69 21.61
N ILE A 349 6.63 -14.44 21.18
CA ILE A 349 7.72 -13.64 20.58
C ILE A 349 8.88 -13.44 21.58
N THR A 350 8.58 -13.24 22.86
CA THR A 350 9.61 -13.14 23.90
C THR A 350 10.39 -14.45 24.05
N GLN A 351 9.73 -15.62 23.99
CA GLN A 351 10.41 -16.92 24.01
C GLN A 351 11.34 -17.09 22.82
N ILE A 352 10.92 -16.65 21.62
CA ILE A 352 11.70 -16.66 20.38
C ILE A 352 12.94 -15.78 20.53
N LYS A 353 12.77 -14.52 20.92
CA LYS A 353 13.88 -13.55 21.05
C LYS A 353 14.91 -13.96 22.09
N ASN A 354 14.48 -14.55 23.20
CA ASN A 354 15.37 -15.03 24.25
C ASN A 354 16.09 -16.34 23.87
N GLY A 355 15.79 -16.92 22.71
CA GLY A 355 16.46 -18.13 22.22
C GLY A 355 16.17 -19.39 23.04
N THR A 356 15.04 -19.42 23.74
CA THR A 356 14.61 -20.57 24.55
C THR A 356 14.30 -21.80 23.69
N TRP A 357 14.20 -22.97 24.31
CA TRP A 357 13.80 -24.20 23.62
C TRP A 357 12.36 -24.10 23.05
N LEU A 358 11.43 -23.49 23.80
CA LEU A 358 10.07 -23.18 23.33
C LEU A 358 10.10 -22.18 22.17
N GLY A 359 10.96 -21.17 22.24
CA GLY A 359 11.15 -20.21 21.15
C GLY A 359 11.62 -20.89 19.85
N SER A 360 12.57 -21.82 19.96
CA SER A 360 13.02 -22.61 18.81
C SER A 360 11.90 -23.50 18.24
N LEU A 361 11.03 -24.03 19.11
CA LEU A 361 9.87 -24.81 18.70
C LEU A 361 8.83 -23.94 17.97
N PHE A 362 8.54 -22.73 18.47
CA PHE A 362 7.63 -21.79 17.80
C PHE A 362 8.15 -21.36 16.43
N LEU A 363 9.45 -21.03 16.33
CA LEU A 363 10.07 -20.74 15.03
C LEU A 363 9.85 -21.87 14.05
N TRP A 364 10.10 -23.12 14.47
CA TRP A 364 9.92 -24.29 13.61
C TRP A 364 8.47 -24.50 13.16
N PHE A 365 7.51 -24.39 14.08
CA PHE A 365 6.08 -24.57 13.75
C PHE A 365 5.56 -23.51 12.78
N GLU A 366 5.98 -22.27 12.95
CA GLU A 366 5.60 -21.16 12.08
C GLU A 366 6.43 -21.11 10.79
N GLY A 367 7.45 -21.98 10.65
CA GLY A 367 8.31 -22.03 9.46
C GLY A 367 9.36 -20.91 9.38
N PHE A 368 9.64 -20.27 10.51
CA PHE A 368 10.73 -19.32 10.67
C PHE A 368 12.05 -19.99 11.05
N SER A 369 13.12 -19.29 10.72
CA SER A 369 14.47 -19.45 11.26
C SER A 369 14.82 -18.21 12.08
N ARG A 370 15.90 -18.28 12.87
CA ARG A 370 16.45 -17.06 13.50
C ARG A 370 16.90 -16.01 12.47
N GLY A 371 17.18 -16.42 11.24
CA GLY A 371 17.63 -15.56 10.17
C GLY A 371 16.54 -14.63 9.63
N ASN A 372 15.34 -15.17 9.45
CA ASN A 372 14.20 -14.52 8.79
C ASN A 372 13.01 -14.21 9.72
N PHE A 373 13.14 -14.46 11.03
CA PHE A 373 12.14 -14.01 12.00
C PHE A 373 12.05 -12.47 11.97
N PRO A 374 10.84 -11.87 11.95
CA PRO A 374 10.70 -10.42 11.80
C PRO A 374 11.45 -9.65 12.89
N HIS A 375 12.03 -8.53 12.49
CA HIS A 375 12.80 -7.65 13.35
C HIS A 375 11.90 -6.49 13.80
N GLY A 376 11.72 -6.30 15.11
CA GLY A 376 10.70 -5.37 15.59
C GLY A 376 10.59 -5.30 17.11
N PRO A 377 9.92 -4.27 17.65
CA PRO A 377 9.46 -4.29 19.04
C PRO A 377 8.50 -5.44 19.29
N THR A 378 8.63 -6.12 20.43
CA THR A 378 7.78 -7.28 20.77
C THR A 378 6.30 -6.93 20.78
N ASP A 379 5.95 -5.76 21.32
CA ASP A 379 4.56 -5.37 21.51
C ASP A 379 3.92 -4.95 20.18
N ALA A 380 4.66 -4.28 19.29
CA ALA A 380 4.23 -4.02 17.92
C ALA A 380 3.97 -5.33 17.15
N MET A 381 4.96 -6.24 17.14
CA MET A 381 4.85 -7.53 16.46
C MET A 381 3.70 -8.39 17.01
N ALA A 382 3.43 -8.33 18.31
CA ALA A 382 2.35 -9.09 18.94
C ALA A 382 0.95 -8.59 18.57
N LEU A 383 0.84 -7.31 18.22
CA LEU A 383 -0.43 -6.63 17.98
C LEU A 383 -0.81 -6.55 16.51
N VAL A 384 0.16 -6.45 15.59
CA VAL A 384 -0.09 -6.18 14.16
C VAL A 384 -1.17 -7.08 13.59
N GLU A 385 -0.98 -8.41 13.59
CA GLU A 385 -1.93 -9.37 12.99
C GLU A 385 -3.34 -9.30 13.60
N ILE A 386 -3.44 -8.91 14.88
CA ILE A 386 -4.72 -8.74 15.57
C ILE A 386 -5.45 -7.53 15.00
N VAL A 387 -4.75 -6.40 14.84
CA VAL A 387 -5.34 -5.19 14.27
C VAL A 387 -5.71 -5.41 12.81
N GLU A 388 -4.85 -6.06 12.02
CA GLU A 388 -5.15 -6.37 10.61
C GLU A 388 -6.42 -7.23 10.50
N SER A 389 -6.51 -8.28 11.32
CA SER A 389 -7.66 -9.19 11.38
C SER A 389 -8.95 -8.50 11.82
N GLU A 390 -8.91 -7.66 12.87
CA GLU A 390 -10.10 -6.92 13.31
C GLU A 390 -10.52 -5.84 12.28
N THR A 391 -9.56 -5.21 11.60
CA THR A 391 -9.83 -4.25 10.53
C THR A 391 -10.51 -4.96 9.35
N GLN A 392 -10.02 -6.14 8.95
CA GLN A 392 -10.66 -6.96 7.94
C GLN A 392 -12.10 -7.30 8.30
N LYS A 393 -12.34 -7.77 9.53
CA LYS A 393 -13.70 -8.09 10.00
C LYS A 393 -14.62 -6.88 9.95
N ALA A 394 -14.11 -5.69 10.30
CA ALA A 394 -14.87 -4.46 10.22
C ALA A 394 -15.23 -4.10 8.77
N VAL A 395 -14.29 -4.28 7.82
CA VAL A 395 -14.54 -4.11 6.38
C VAL A 395 -15.61 -5.08 5.90
N ASP A 396 -15.47 -6.38 6.16
CA ASP A 396 -16.41 -7.40 5.68
C ASP A 396 -17.83 -7.21 6.23
N LYS A 397 -17.96 -6.79 7.50
CA LYS A 397 -19.25 -6.48 8.12
C LYS A 397 -19.89 -5.21 7.57
N SER A 398 -19.08 -4.20 7.23
CA SER A 398 -19.58 -2.91 6.75
C SER A 398 -19.95 -2.93 5.26
N LYS A 399 -19.28 -3.79 4.49
CA LYS A 399 -19.38 -3.86 3.03
C LYS A 399 -20.83 -3.96 2.50
N PRO A 400 -21.71 -4.85 3.01
CA PRO A 400 -23.08 -4.96 2.51
C PRO A 400 -23.93 -3.72 2.77
N GLU A 401 -23.75 -3.06 3.92
CA GLU A 401 -24.53 -1.88 4.31
C GLU A 401 -24.03 -0.64 3.58
N ILE A 402 -22.71 -0.44 3.48
CA ILE A 402 -22.10 0.68 2.73
C ILE A 402 -22.46 0.60 1.24
N ALA A 403 -22.56 -0.59 0.66
CA ALA A 403 -22.95 -0.76 -0.74
C ALA A 403 -24.30 -0.10 -1.07
N LEU A 404 -25.23 -0.01 -0.12
CA LEU A 404 -26.54 0.61 -0.30
C LEU A 404 -26.49 2.13 -0.31
N GLU A 405 -25.43 2.71 0.26
CA GLU A 405 -25.25 4.15 0.40
C GLU A 405 -24.32 4.73 -0.69
N ILE A 406 -23.67 3.88 -1.52
CA ILE A 406 -22.87 4.33 -2.67
C ILE A 406 -23.80 4.90 -3.76
N PRO A 407 -23.57 6.15 -4.22
CA PRO A 407 -24.35 6.74 -5.30
C PRO A 407 -24.23 5.97 -6.63
N LYS A 408 -25.30 5.99 -7.43
CA LYS A 408 -25.34 5.34 -8.76
C LYS A 408 -24.48 6.04 -9.82
N GLY A 409 -24.23 7.34 -9.65
CA GLY A 409 -23.36 8.15 -10.52
C GLY A 409 -21.98 8.36 -9.92
N LEU A 410 -21.16 9.17 -10.59
CA LEU A 410 -19.86 9.60 -10.03
C LEU A 410 -20.07 10.12 -8.61
N PHE A 411 -19.24 9.68 -7.66
CA PHE A 411 -19.36 10.05 -6.25
C PHE A 411 -18.03 10.55 -5.69
N SER A 412 -18.12 11.30 -4.59
CA SER A 412 -16.96 11.64 -3.78
C SER A 412 -16.78 10.67 -2.62
N ILE A 413 -15.56 10.16 -2.45
CA ILE A 413 -15.21 9.32 -1.31
C ILE A 413 -15.26 10.12 -0.01
N HIS A 414 -14.97 11.42 -0.07
CA HIS A 414 -15.08 12.34 1.07
C HIS A 414 -16.54 12.54 1.48
N ASP A 415 -17.42 12.86 0.53
CA ASP A 415 -18.86 13.02 0.82
C ASP A 415 -19.48 11.71 1.34
N LEU A 416 -19.06 10.56 0.79
CA LEU A 416 -19.54 9.26 1.26
C LEU A 416 -19.08 8.96 2.69
N GLU A 417 -17.85 9.33 3.06
CA GLU A 417 -17.36 9.21 4.44
C GLU A 417 -18.09 10.14 5.41
N GLU A 418 -18.47 11.33 4.96
CA GLU A 418 -19.23 12.29 5.76
C GLU A 418 -20.72 11.93 5.92
N ASN A 419 -21.23 10.97 5.12
CA ASN A 419 -22.60 10.49 5.25
C ASN A 419 -22.86 9.90 6.65
N PRO A 420 -23.82 10.44 7.43
CA PRO A 420 -24.08 10.00 8.81
C PRO A 420 -24.40 8.51 8.94
N LYS A 421 -25.04 7.89 7.95
CA LYS A 421 -25.33 6.45 7.97
C LYS A 421 -24.06 5.63 7.78
N VAL A 422 -23.21 6.04 6.83
CA VAL A 422 -21.91 5.39 6.59
C VAL A 422 -21.03 5.48 7.83
N GLN A 423 -21.03 6.65 8.49
CA GLN A 423 -20.33 6.83 9.76
C GLN A 423 -20.87 5.89 10.84
N ALA A 424 -22.19 5.80 11.01
CA ALA A 424 -22.80 4.91 12.00
C ALA A 424 -22.48 3.43 11.74
N ILE A 425 -22.48 2.99 10.47
CA ILE A 425 -22.07 1.63 10.08
C ILE A 425 -20.60 1.39 10.47
N ALA A 426 -19.72 2.33 10.10
CA ALA A 426 -18.30 2.21 10.39
C ALA A 426 -18.02 2.21 11.89
N ASP A 427 -18.60 3.14 12.65
CA ASP A 427 -18.41 3.27 14.11
C ASP A 427 -18.86 2.00 14.86
N LYS A 428 -20.02 1.44 14.47
CA LYS A 428 -20.51 0.15 14.98
C LYS A 428 -19.50 -0.98 14.74
N ASN A 429 -18.91 -1.05 13.57
CA ASN A 429 -18.08 -2.19 13.17
C ASN A 429 -16.61 -2.07 13.62
N ILE A 430 -16.10 -0.86 13.88
CA ILE A 430 -14.75 -0.64 14.46
C ILE A 430 -14.73 -0.72 15.99
N THR A 431 -15.88 -0.86 16.65
CA THR A 431 -15.99 -0.90 18.13
C THR A 431 -14.96 -1.83 18.80
N PRO A 432 -14.64 -3.04 18.29
CA PRO A 432 -13.60 -3.89 18.87
C PRO A 432 -12.21 -3.24 18.92
N ILE A 433 -11.84 -2.50 17.86
CA ILE A 433 -10.55 -1.78 17.78
C ILE A 433 -10.61 -0.52 18.65
N GLN A 434 -11.73 0.21 18.62
CA GLN A 434 -11.94 1.42 19.41
C GLN A 434 -11.80 1.17 20.92
N ALA A 435 -12.22 -0.01 21.40
CA ALA A 435 -12.08 -0.40 22.80
C ALA A 435 -10.62 -0.42 23.29
N TRP A 436 -9.65 -0.46 22.37
CA TRP A 436 -8.21 -0.42 22.70
C TRP A 436 -7.67 0.99 22.95
N PHE A 437 -8.52 2.01 22.82
CA PHE A 437 -8.17 3.40 22.97
C PHE A 437 -9.01 4.06 24.07
N ARG A 438 -8.45 5.05 24.76
CA ARG A 438 -9.17 5.95 25.67
C ARG A 438 -9.17 7.39 25.15
N ASN A 439 -10.20 8.14 25.53
CA ASN A 439 -10.24 9.59 25.28
C ASN A 439 -9.20 10.34 26.13
#